data_AF-A0A960RP20-F1
#
_entry.id   AF-A0A960RP20-F1
#
_cell.length_a   1.000
_cell.length_b   1.000
_cell.length_c   1.000
_cell.angle_alpha   90.00
_cell.angle_beta   90.00
_cell.angle_gamma   90.00
#
_symmetry.space_group_name_H-M   'P 1'
#
loop_
_entity.id
_entity.type
_entity.pdbx_description
1 polymer ?
#
loop_
_entity_poly.entity_id
_entity_poly.type
_entity_poly.pdbx_seq_one_letter_code
_entity_poly.pdbx_strand_id
1 'polypeptide(L)'
;ANLAITCLEYLKLARETDMSNLVTCINPETAQKIIDSGKGIIFFCAHQANWEILFMEAGNRMPGIAIGRPIKNARLYKWLISIRERFGGRIVEPKNAIKESLRALRAGKFVGIVGDQGMPESSYAFPFFGVRAWTTPTPAILAHRTGCPIIVATCVRLPVGRYEIHYSDPIWPEADQPLDQEIKRMMTQALGLLEESIAQNPDQWLWQHNRWKQETPSNVYYRFRKDPILIIIDNEDQLRHLQTFREIYPRVLLTLLAPKHLISKIHLSDTEIIPYRNPKETLLADYRFKLVYDLTNSSSISKHYGRLSAFEVLNIPILQKLANQPTHDLSELLKKAVCRAP
;
A
#
# COMPACT_ATOMS: atom_id res chain seq x y z
N ALA A 1 13.55 8.86 -2.19
CA ALA A 1 13.51 7.61 -1.39
C ALA A 1 14.92 7.30 -0.90
N ASN A 2 15.16 7.56 0.39
CA ASN A 2 16.48 7.41 1.04
C ASN A 2 16.88 5.95 1.32
N LEU A 3 16.50 5.01 0.44
CA LEU A 3 16.70 3.57 0.64
C LEU A 3 18.17 3.20 0.84
N ALA A 4 19.08 3.77 0.05
CA ALA A 4 20.50 3.52 0.20
C ALA A 4 21.01 3.91 1.59
N ILE A 5 20.53 5.04 2.13
CA ILE A 5 20.83 5.49 3.49
C ILE A 5 20.29 4.48 4.51
N THR A 6 19.02 4.06 4.38
CA THR A 6 18.42 3.04 5.24
C THR A 6 19.23 1.73 5.26
N CYS A 7 19.76 1.30 4.11
CA CYS A 7 20.64 0.12 4.06
C CYS A 7 21.97 0.32 4.78
N LEU A 8 22.61 1.48 4.63
CA LEU A 8 23.90 1.80 5.27
C LEU A 8 23.76 1.96 6.80
N GLU A 9 22.60 2.42 7.27
CA GLU A 9 22.32 2.61 8.69
C GLU A 9 22.39 1.31 9.49
N TYR A 10 22.12 0.13 8.90
CA TYR A 10 22.24 -1.15 9.61
C TYR A 10 23.65 -1.39 10.19
N LEU A 11 24.71 -0.86 9.56
CA LEU A 11 26.07 -0.95 10.11
C LEU A 11 26.23 -0.14 11.40
N LYS A 12 25.55 1.02 11.49
CA LYS A 12 25.47 1.83 12.70
C LYS A 12 24.65 1.11 13.78
N LEU A 13 23.46 0.61 13.41
CA LEU A 13 22.57 -0.12 14.33
C LEU A 13 23.24 -1.39 14.90
N ALA A 14 24.06 -2.07 14.10
CA ALA A 14 24.79 -3.26 14.54
C ALA A 14 25.81 -2.98 15.66
N ARG A 15 26.21 -1.73 15.86
CA ARG A 15 27.16 -1.33 16.91
C ARG A 15 26.49 -0.65 18.11
N GLU A 16 25.23 -0.23 17.96
CA GLU A 16 24.54 0.50 19.02
C GLU A 16 24.13 -0.42 20.16
N THR A 17 24.32 0.05 21.39
CA THR A 17 23.91 -0.65 22.61
C THR A 17 22.94 0.17 23.46
N ASP A 18 22.82 1.47 23.19
CA ASP A 18 21.94 2.37 23.92
C ASP A 18 21.10 3.20 22.93
N MET A 19 19.78 3.01 22.98
CA MET A 19 18.86 3.68 22.06
C MET A 19 18.84 5.21 22.25
N SER A 20 19.20 5.73 23.42
CA SER A 20 19.22 7.18 23.69
C SER A 20 20.24 7.93 22.82
N ASN A 21 21.29 7.24 22.35
CA ASN A 21 22.27 7.79 21.40
C ASN A 21 21.66 8.07 20.02
N LEU A 22 20.62 7.31 19.65
CA LEU A 22 20.02 7.37 18.32
C LEU A 22 18.69 8.12 18.32
N VAL A 23 17.90 8.00 19.38
CA VAL A 23 16.47 8.32 19.37
C VAL A 23 16.15 9.45 20.34
N THR A 24 15.31 10.38 19.89
CA THR A 24 14.49 11.24 20.74
C THR A 24 13.03 10.84 20.56
N CYS A 25 12.31 10.60 21.65
CA CYS A 25 10.90 10.29 21.62
C CYS A 25 10.05 11.52 21.92
N ILE A 26 9.03 11.74 21.10
CA ILE A 26 8.02 12.78 21.27
C ILE A 26 6.72 12.13 21.75
N ASN A 27 6.15 12.69 22.81
CA ASN A 27 5.01 12.17 23.56
C ASN A 27 5.17 10.70 24.07
N PRO A 28 6.35 10.29 24.60
CA PRO A 28 6.53 8.91 25.08
C PRO A 28 5.65 8.56 26.28
N GLU A 29 5.20 9.55 27.05
CA GLU A 29 4.42 9.39 28.28
C GLU A 29 3.08 8.67 28.04
N THR A 30 2.49 8.83 26.86
CA THR A 30 1.25 8.17 26.48
C THR A 30 1.43 6.66 26.40
N ALA A 31 2.50 6.20 25.74
CA ALA A 31 2.84 4.79 25.71
C ALA A 31 3.32 4.30 27.10
N GLN A 32 4.11 5.11 27.81
CA GLN A 32 4.67 4.75 29.10
C GLN A 32 3.59 4.45 30.15
N LYS A 33 2.54 5.27 30.23
CA LYS A 33 1.40 5.02 31.15
C LYS A 33 0.74 3.66 30.91
N ILE A 34 0.63 3.23 29.66
CA ILE A 34 0.03 1.95 29.30
C ILE A 34 0.98 0.80 29.65
N ILE A 35 2.28 0.98 29.39
CA ILE A 35 3.34 0.04 29.80
C ILE A 35 3.30 -0.17 31.33
N ASP A 36 3.26 0.92 32.10
CA ASP A 36 3.27 0.88 33.56
C ASP A 36 2.00 0.20 34.13
N SER A 37 0.89 0.23 33.38
CA SER A 37 -0.35 -0.49 33.74
C SER A 37 -0.28 -2.01 33.50
N GLY A 38 0.78 -2.51 32.87
CA GLY A 38 0.95 -3.91 32.49
C GLY A 38 0.10 -4.36 31.30
N LYS A 39 -0.52 -3.42 30.57
CA LYS A 39 -1.38 -3.72 29.42
C LYS A 39 -0.56 -3.79 28.13
N GLY A 40 -0.93 -4.71 27.24
CA GLY A 40 -0.29 -4.83 25.93
C GLY A 40 -0.57 -3.63 25.02
N ILE A 41 0.30 -3.40 24.04
CA ILE A 41 0.22 -2.29 23.09
C ILE A 41 0.41 -2.82 21.66
N ILE A 42 -0.39 -2.32 20.72
CA ILE A 42 -0.17 -2.56 19.29
C ILE A 42 0.55 -1.33 18.73
N PHE A 43 1.84 -1.44 18.43
CA PHE A 43 2.57 -0.38 17.74
C PHE A 43 2.36 -0.54 16.24
N PHE A 44 1.77 0.48 15.62
CA PHE A 44 1.50 0.52 14.18
C PHE A 44 2.39 1.55 13.50
N CYS A 45 3.08 1.18 12.43
CA CYS A 45 4.00 2.06 11.74
C CYS A 45 4.03 1.85 10.21
N ALA A 46 4.81 2.69 9.53
CA ALA A 46 5.12 2.59 8.11
C ALA A 46 6.61 2.28 7.88
N HIS A 47 6.97 1.88 6.66
CA HIS A 47 8.35 1.83 6.19
C HIS A 47 8.86 3.25 5.90
N GLN A 48 8.87 4.11 6.93
CA GLN A 48 9.36 5.48 6.89
C GLN A 48 10.71 5.58 7.62
N ALA A 49 11.63 6.38 7.09
CA ALA A 49 12.98 6.54 7.59
C ALA A 49 13.70 5.19 7.75
N ASN A 50 14.14 4.86 8.96
CA ASN A 50 14.60 3.53 9.33
C ASN A 50 13.64 2.94 10.36
N TRP A 51 12.62 2.24 9.90
CA TRP A 51 11.56 1.70 10.75
C TRP A 51 12.06 0.63 11.74
N GLU A 52 13.27 0.08 11.58
CA GLU A 52 13.88 -0.83 12.56
C GLU A 52 14.09 -0.16 13.92
N ILE A 53 14.36 1.15 13.90
CA ILE A 53 14.51 1.97 15.10
C ILE A 53 13.26 1.89 15.98
N LEU A 54 12.08 1.89 15.37
CA LEU A 54 10.81 1.79 16.09
C LEU A 54 10.70 0.47 16.85
N PHE A 55 11.11 -0.65 16.22
CA PHE A 55 11.09 -1.96 16.87
C PHE A 55 12.13 -2.08 17.99
N MET A 56 13.34 -1.60 17.75
CA MET A 56 14.42 -1.62 18.73
C MET A 56 14.07 -0.76 19.96
N GLU A 57 13.52 0.45 19.76
CA GLU A 57 13.09 1.32 20.85
C GLU A 57 11.87 0.75 21.60
N ALA A 58 10.90 0.17 20.90
CA ALA A 58 9.79 -0.53 21.57
C ALA A 58 10.30 -1.68 22.45
N GLY A 59 11.24 -2.48 21.95
CA GLY A 59 11.91 -3.55 22.69
C GLY A 59 12.78 -3.08 23.86
N ASN A 60 13.31 -1.85 23.79
CA ASN A 60 14.04 -1.21 24.89
C ASN A 60 13.10 -0.82 26.04
N ARG A 61 11.84 -0.48 25.73
CA ARG A 61 10.83 -0.05 26.70
C ARG A 61 10.02 -1.19 27.30
N MET A 62 9.65 -2.19 26.50
CA MET A 62 8.86 -3.33 26.96
C MET A 62 9.13 -4.56 26.07
N PRO A 63 9.04 -5.79 26.61
CA PRO A 63 9.19 -6.98 25.79
C PRO A 63 8.03 -7.14 24.80
N GLY A 64 8.29 -7.76 23.65
CA GLY A 64 7.24 -8.02 22.68
C GLY A 64 7.71 -8.64 21.39
N ILE A 65 6.85 -8.61 20.39
CA ILE A 65 7.07 -9.27 19.11
C ILE A 65 6.77 -8.35 17.94
N ALA A 66 7.40 -8.58 16.80
CA ALA A 66 6.97 -8.03 15.51
C ALA A 66 6.91 -9.13 14.46
N ILE A 67 6.01 -8.97 13.50
CA ILE A 67 5.77 -9.96 12.46
C ILE A 67 6.70 -9.67 11.29
N GLY A 68 7.56 -10.62 10.93
CA GLY A 68 8.56 -10.44 9.88
C GLY A 68 8.76 -11.69 9.04
N ARG A 69 8.78 -11.54 7.71
CA ARG A 69 9.12 -12.64 6.80
C ARG A 69 10.65 -12.83 6.75
N PRO A 70 11.16 -14.06 6.84
CA PRO A 70 12.57 -14.33 6.61
C PRO A 70 13.02 -13.92 5.21
N ILE A 71 14.17 -13.26 5.12
CA ILE A 71 14.79 -12.97 3.83
C ILE A 71 15.52 -14.21 3.29
N LYS A 72 15.63 -14.33 1.96
CA LYS A 72 16.18 -15.54 1.31
C LYS A 72 17.63 -15.86 1.70
N ASN A 73 18.46 -14.83 1.92
CA ASN A 73 19.84 -15.04 2.31
C ASN A 73 19.92 -15.32 3.82
N ALA A 74 20.17 -16.59 4.18
CA ALA A 74 20.18 -17.03 5.57
C ALA A 74 21.26 -16.35 6.44
N ARG A 75 22.44 -16.05 5.88
CA ARG A 75 23.52 -15.37 6.62
C ARG A 75 23.13 -13.92 6.92
N LEU A 76 22.60 -13.23 5.91
CA LEU A 76 22.11 -11.86 6.08
C LEU A 76 20.92 -11.83 7.04
N TYR A 77 20.01 -12.80 6.95
CA TYR A 77 18.88 -12.90 7.88
C TYR A 77 19.35 -13.06 9.33
N LYS A 78 20.28 -13.98 9.58
CA LYS A 78 20.84 -14.18 10.92
C LYS A 78 21.49 -12.90 11.47
N TRP A 79 22.21 -12.17 10.62
CA TRP A 79 22.79 -10.88 10.98
C TRP A 79 21.73 -9.83 11.30
N LEU A 80 20.70 -9.67 10.46
CA LEU A 80 19.59 -8.73 10.70
C LEU A 80 18.83 -9.04 12.00
N ILE A 81 18.55 -10.32 12.27
CA ILE A 81 17.90 -10.75 13.51
C ILE A 81 18.76 -10.42 14.73
N SER A 82 20.08 -10.57 14.65
CA SER A 82 20.98 -10.19 15.76
C SER A 82 20.98 -8.69 16.08
N ILE A 83 20.59 -7.85 15.13
CA ILE A 83 20.41 -6.41 15.33
C ILE A 83 19.03 -6.15 15.94
N ARG A 84 17.97 -6.67 15.29
CA ARG A 84 16.57 -6.45 15.68
C ARG A 84 16.28 -6.93 17.10
N GLU A 85 16.74 -8.13 17.44
CA GLU A 85 16.45 -8.77 18.72
C GLU A 85 17.50 -8.52 19.81
N ARG A 86 18.34 -7.48 19.62
CA ARG A 86 19.32 -7.04 20.61
C ARG A 86 18.63 -6.53 21.87
N PHE A 87 17.49 -5.87 21.69
CA PHE A 87 16.63 -5.37 22.75
C PHE A 87 15.52 -6.39 23.05
N GLY A 88 14.58 -6.08 23.96
CA GLY A 88 13.55 -7.01 24.44
C GLY A 88 12.52 -7.52 23.39
N GLY A 89 12.70 -7.21 22.11
CA GLY A 89 11.83 -7.63 21.01
C GLY A 89 12.24 -8.97 20.37
N ARG A 90 11.25 -9.70 19.84
CA ARG A 90 11.45 -10.91 19.01
C ARG A 90 10.74 -10.81 17.65
N ILE A 91 11.32 -11.39 16.61
CA ILE A 91 10.68 -11.47 15.29
C ILE A 91 9.98 -12.81 15.15
N VAL A 92 8.70 -12.78 14.79
CA VAL A 92 7.87 -13.97 14.59
C VAL A 92 7.47 -14.10 13.13
N GLU A 93 7.44 -15.32 12.63
CA GLU A 93 7.05 -15.58 11.25
C GLU A 93 5.54 -15.47 11.02
N PRO A 94 5.09 -15.08 9.81
CA PRO A 94 3.66 -14.89 9.52
C PRO A 94 2.76 -16.11 9.80
N LYS A 95 3.28 -17.34 9.69
CA LYS A 95 2.49 -18.58 9.78
C LYS A 95 1.67 -18.69 11.08
N ASN A 96 2.17 -18.19 12.21
CA ASN A 96 1.49 -18.23 13.51
C ASN A 96 1.26 -16.83 14.11
N ALA A 97 1.51 -15.78 13.33
CA ALA A 97 1.61 -14.41 13.79
C ALA A 97 0.38 -13.94 14.59
N ILE A 98 -0.84 -14.25 14.14
CA ILE A 98 -2.07 -13.84 14.86
C ILE A 98 -2.16 -14.49 16.25
N LYS A 99 -1.90 -15.80 16.34
CA LYS A 99 -1.96 -16.54 17.60
C LYS A 99 -0.90 -16.03 18.59
N GLU A 100 0.30 -15.78 18.10
CA GLU A 100 1.40 -15.25 18.91
C GLU A 100 1.14 -13.80 19.34
N SER A 101 0.55 -12.98 18.45
CA SER A 101 0.15 -11.60 18.77
C SER A 101 -0.90 -11.54 19.87
N LEU A 102 -1.95 -12.37 19.78
CA LEU A 102 -2.97 -12.46 20.83
C LEU A 102 -2.38 -12.89 22.17
N ARG A 103 -1.44 -13.84 22.17
CA ARG A 103 -0.75 -14.30 23.38
C ARG A 103 0.13 -13.20 23.97
N ALA A 104 0.89 -12.49 23.13
CA ALA A 104 1.78 -11.41 23.55
C ALA A 104 0.97 -10.26 24.18
N LEU A 105 -0.07 -9.78 23.50
CA LEU A 105 -0.90 -8.66 23.98
C LEU A 105 -1.57 -8.98 25.32
N ARG A 106 -2.12 -10.19 25.48
CA ARG A 106 -2.72 -10.65 26.75
C ARG A 106 -1.71 -10.80 27.88
N ALA A 107 -0.43 -10.95 27.56
CA ALA A 107 0.66 -11.03 28.52
C ALA A 107 1.31 -9.66 28.81
N GLY A 108 0.66 -8.56 28.42
CA GLY A 108 1.19 -7.21 28.66
C GLY A 108 2.36 -6.82 27.76
N LYS A 109 2.53 -7.50 26.61
CA LYS A 109 3.65 -7.28 25.68
C LYS A 109 3.24 -6.47 24.46
N PHE A 110 4.20 -5.86 23.77
CA PHE A 110 3.91 -5.17 22.53
C PHE A 110 3.78 -6.12 21.33
N VAL A 111 3.01 -5.70 20.34
CA VAL A 111 3.02 -6.26 18.98
C VAL A 111 3.29 -5.13 17.98
N GLY A 112 4.40 -5.23 17.25
CA GLY A 112 4.77 -4.30 16.18
C GLY A 112 4.23 -4.75 14.82
N ILE A 113 3.52 -3.86 14.13
CA ILE A 113 2.96 -4.09 12.79
C ILE A 113 3.32 -2.94 11.86
N VAL A 114 3.98 -3.26 10.75
CA VAL A 114 4.24 -2.31 9.66
C VAL A 114 3.15 -2.47 8.60
N GLY A 115 2.32 -1.45 8.39
CA GLY A 115 1.02 -1.58 7.69
C GLY A 115 0.82 -0.75 6.43
N ASP A 116 1.88 -0.18 5.89
CA ASP A 116 1.87 0.71 4.72
C ASP A 116 2.15 -0.02 3.39
N GLN A 117 2.26 -1.36 3.37
CA GLN A 117 2.38 -2.11 2.12
C GLN A 117 1.01 -2.49 1.56
N GLY A 118 0.86 -2.48 0.24
CA GLY A 118 -0.39 -2.87 -0.43
C GLY A 118 -0.71 -4.34 -0.19
N MET A 119 -1.96 -4.63 0.20
CA MET A 119 -2.47 -5.98 0.44
C MET A 119 -3.71 -6.23 -0.42
N PRO A 120 -3.55 -6.50 -1.73
CA PRO A 120 -4.66 -6.59 -2.69
C PRO A 120 -5.80 -7.54 -2.32
N GLU A 121 -5.48 -8.60 -1.57
CA GLU A 121 -6.40 -9.63 -1.09
C GLU A 121 -7.19 -9.21 0.17
N SER A 122 -6.90 -8.04 0.74
CA SER A 122 -7.61 -7.52 1.90
C SER A 122 -9.09 -7.28 1.60
N SER A 123 -9.91 -7.38 2.65
CA SER A 123 -11.29 -6.90 2.64
C SER A 123 -11.41 -5.42 3.01
N TYR A 124 -10.35 -4.82 3.58
CA TYR A 124 -10.34 -3.43 4.02
C TYR A 124 -9.46 -2.57 3.12
N ALA A 125 -9.96 -1.39 2.76
CA ALA A 125 -9.25 -0.38 2.01
C ALA A 125 -9.43 1.00 2.65
N PHE A 126 -8.44 1.85 2.44
CA PHE A 126 -8.40 3.24 2.89
C PHE A 126 -7.99 4.14 1.72
N PRO A 127 -8.55 5.36 1.58
CA PRO A 127 -8.17 6.31 0.54
C PRO A 127 -6.80 6.97 0.84
N PHE A 128 -5.73 6.19 0.78
CA PHE A 128 -4.36 6.63 1.09
C PHE A 128 -3.85 7.63 0.05
N PHE A 129 -3.59 8.86 0.48
CA PHE A 129 -3.37 10.04 -0.36
C PHE A 129 -4.48 10.26 -1.40
N GLY A 130 -5.72 10.04 -0.98
CA GLY A 130 -6.91 10.18 -1.83
C GLY A 130 -7.15 9.03 -2.81
N VAL A 131 -6.27 8.03 -2.87
CA VAL A 131 -6.40 6.87 -3.76
C VAL A 131 -6.63 5.60 -2.96
N ARG A 132 -7.62 4.80 -3.36
CA ARG A 132 -7.97 3.54 -2.68
C ARG A 132 -6.76 2.59 -2.61
N ALA A 133 -6.33 2.27 -1.39
CA ALA A 133 -5.27 1.31 -1.11
C ALA A 133 -5.77 0.19 -0.19
N TRP A 134 -5.66 -1.05 -0.65
CA TRP A 134 -5.98 -2.22 0.17
C TRP A 134 -4.90 -2.47 1.21
N THR A 135 -5.31 -2.70 2.45
CA THR A 135 -4.39 -2.66 3.59
C THR A 135 -4.82 -3.63 4.69
N THR A 136 -3.89 -3.99 5.56
CA THR A 136 -4.18 -4.95 6.63
C THR A 136 -5.16 -4.39 7.68
N PRO A 137 -6.24 -5.11 8.04
CA PRO A 137 -7.09 -4.79 9.17
C PRO A 137 -6.57 -5.37 10.50
N THR A 138 -5.44 -6.09 10.47
CA THR A 138 -4.91 -6.84 11.62
C THR A 138 -4.75 -6.00 12.90
N PRO A 139 -4.26 -4.74 12.88
CA PRO A 139 -4.15 -3.94 14.10
C PRO A 139 -5.49 -3.78 14.82
N ALA A 140 -6.55 -3.38 14.10
CA ALA A 140 -7.87 -3.21 14.69
C ALA A 140 -8.49 -4.54 15.16
N ILE A 141 -8.30 -5.62 14.40
CA ILE A 141 -8.76 -6.97 14.81
C ILE A 141 -8.10 -7.41 16.12
N LEU A 142 -6.79 -7.19 16.26
CA LEU A 142 -6.06 -7.53 17.48
C LEU A 142 -6.50 -6.65 18.64
N ALA A 143 -6.70 -5.35 18.41
CA ALA A 143 -7.17 -4.42 19.41
C ALA A 143 -8.55 -4.85 19.95
N HIS A 144 -9.52 -5.04 19.06
CA HIS A 144 -10.89 -5.48 19.39
C HIS A 144 -10.90 -6.77 20.21
N ARG A 145 -10.07 -7.76 19.86
CA ARG A 145 -10.00 -9.07 20.53
C ARG A 145 -9.26 -9.09 21.87
N THR A 146 -8.47 -8.06 22.16
CA THR A 146 -7.59 -8.03 23.34
C THR A 146 -7.87 -6.85 24.27
N GLY A 147 -8.66 -5.88 23.83
CA GLY A 147 -8.86 -4.61 24.53
C GLY A 147 -7.59 -3.74 24.57
N CYS A 148 -6.52 -4.10 23.87
CA CYS A 148 -5.27 -3.33 23.81
C CYS A 148 -5.41 -2.18 22.80
N PRO A 149 -4.76 -1.02 23.06
CA PRO A 149 -4.83 0.12 22.15
C PRO A 149 -3.87 -0.05 20.97
N ILE A 150 -4.17 0.67 19.90
CA ILE A 150 -3.21 0.96 18.84
C ILE A 150 -2.51 2.28 19.17
N ILE A 151 -1.19 2.30 19.15
CA ILE A 151 -0.40 3.54 19.13
C ILE A 151 0.31 3.59 17.78
N VAL A 152 0.07 4.66 17.02
CA VAL A 152 0.83 4.90 15.80
C VAL A 152 2.18 5.47 16.19
N ALA A 153 3.25 4.80 15.75
CA ALA A 153 4.61 5.22 15.99
C ALA A 153 5.26 5.56 14.65
N THR A 154 5.58 6.83 14.43
CA THR A 154 6.24 7.30 13.21
C THR A 154 7.69 7.66 13.50
N CYS A 155 8.55 7.51 12.49
CA CYS A 155 9.97 7.79 12.60
C CYS A 155 10.39 8.79 11.54
N VAL A 156 11.10 9.82 11.95
CA VAL A 156 11.73 10.80 11.07
C VAL A 156 13.24 10.73 11.29
N ARG A 157 13.99 10.63 10.19
CA ARG A 157 15.44 10.75 10.20
C ARG A 157 15.82 12.22 10.36
N LEU A 158 16.67 12.49 11.34
CA LEU A 158 17.30 13.77 11.58
C LEU A 158 18.73 13.78 11.03
N PRO A 159 19.37 14.96 10.89
CA PRO A 159 20.79 15.06 10.57
C PRO A 159 21.68 14.23 11.51
N VAL A 160 22.88 13.88 11.04
CA VAL A 160 23.90 13.15 11.81
C VAL A 160 23.45 11.73 12.25
N GLY A 161 22.43 11.18 11.59
CA GLY A 161 21.93 9.82 11.81
C GLY A 161 21.24 9.63 13.15
N ARG A 162 20.59 10.69 13.67
CA ARG A 162 19.63 10.60 14.77
C ARG A 162 18.21 10.44 14.23
N TYR A 163 17.29 10.06 15.10
CA TYR A 163 15.90 9.82 14.76
C TYR A 163 14.98 10.45 15.79
N GLU A 164 13.86 10.98 15.30
CA GLU A 164 12.72 11.38 16.12
C GLU A 164 11.65 10.31 15.98
N ILE A 165 11.11 9.82 17.11
CA ILE A 165 9.97 8.92 17.12
C ILE A 165 8.79 9.65 17.74
N HIS A 166 7.69 9.75 17.00
CA HIS A 166 6.45 10.33 17.51
C HIS A 166 5.47 9.22 17.85
N TYR A 167 4.91 9.27 19.05
CA TYR A 167 3.82 8.39 19.46
C TYR A 167 2.50 9.17 19.40
N SER A 168 1.50 8.58 18.74
CA SER A 168 0.14 9.13 18.76
C SER A 168 -0.53 8.91 20.12
N ASP A 169 -1.65 9.59 20.31
CA ASP A 169 -2.63 9.18 21.31
C ASP A 169 -3.11 7.73 21.05
N PRO A 170 -3.49 6.99 22.10
CA PRO A 170 -3.87 5.60 21.97
C PRO A 170 -5.28 5.50 21.38
N ILE A 171 -5.41 4.75 20.29
CA ILE A 171 -6.69 4.43 19.68
C ILE A 171 -7.23 3.19 20.38
N TRP A 172 -8.15 3.38 21.31
CA TRP A 172 -8.78 2.31 22.07
C TRP A 172 -9.91 1.63 21.29
N PRO A 173 -10.05 0.30 21.37
CA PRO A 173 -11.22 -0.38 20.87
C PRO A 173 -12.44 -0.12 21.75
N GLU A 174 -13.61 -0.01 21.14
CA GLU A 174 -14.91 0.06 21.80
C GLU A 174 -15.51 -1.35 21.87
N ALA A 175 -15.67 -1.88 23.08
CA ALA A 175 -16.00 -3.30 23.28
C ALA A 175 -17.42 -3.68 22.83
N ASP A 176 -18.34 -2.72 22.81
CA ASP A 176 -19.74 -2.85 22.41
C ASP A 176 -19.96 -2.64 20.91
N GLN A 177 -18.96 -2.15 20.18
CA GLN A 177 -19.08 -1.91 18.74
C GLN A 177 -18.79 -3.17 17.90
N PRO A 178 -19.54 -3.37 16.78
CA PRO A 178 -19.25 -4.45 15.84
C PRO A 178 -17.85 -4.33 15.23
N LEU A 179 -17.19 -5.48 15.02
CA LEU A 179 -15.81 -5.56 14.53
C LEU A 179 -15.59 -4.76 13.23
N ASP A 180 -16.50 -4.82 12.26
CA ASP A 180 -16.33 -4.12 10.99
C ASP A 180 -16.36 -2.59 11.15
N GLN A 181 -17.13 -2.08 12.11
CA GLN A 181 -17.16 -0.65 12.43
C GLN A 181 -15.86 -0.22 13.10
N GLU A 182 -15.34 -1.03 14.02
CA GLU A 182 -14.07 -0.79 14.70
C GLU A 182 -12.88 -0.87 13.75
N ILE A 183 -12.86 -1.83 12.83
CA ILE A 183 -11.86 -1.87 11.75
C ILE A 183 -11.89 -0.55 10.99
N LYS A 184 -13.07 -0.10 10.56
CA LYS A 184 -13.18 1.15 9.81
C LYS A 184 -12.70 2.35 10.63
N ARG A 185 -13.16 2.52 11.87
CA ARG A 185 -12.81 3.67 12.73
C ARG A 185 -11.32 3.70 13.06
N MET A 186 -10.81 2.61 13.65
CA MET A 186 -9.46 2.56 14.17
C MET A 186 -8.41 2.62 13.04
N MET A 187 -8.63 1.88 11.94
CA MET A 187 -7.68 1.89 10.84
C MET A 187 -7.72 3.21 10.06
N THR A 188 -8.88 3.88 9.96
CA THR A 188 -8.96 5.22 9.33
C THR A 188 -8.11 6.22 10.10
N GLN A 189 -8.22 6.25 11.44
CA GLN A 189 -7.40 7.11 12.29
C GLN A 189 -5.91 6.75 12.17
N ALA A 190 -5.58 5.46 12.31
CA ALA A 190 -4.20 5.01 12.30
C ALA A 190 -3.49 5.27 10.96
N LEU A 191 -4.18 5.04 9.83
CA LEU A 191 -3.63 5.29 8.50
C LEU A 191 -3.57 6.79 8.17
N GLY A 192 -4.50 7.60 8.66
CA GLY A 192 -4.43 9.06 8.54
C GLY A 192 -3.17 9.63 9.20
N LEU A 193 -2.83 9.17 10.41
CA LEU A 193 -1.60 9.57 11.10
C LEU A 193 -0.33 9.16 10.34
N LEU A 194 -0.33 7.99 9.71
CA LEU A 194 0.78 7.59 8.83
C LEU A 194 0.86 8.49 7.59
N GLU A 195 -0.28 8.81 6.97
CA GLU A 195 -0.37 9.68 5.80
C GLU A 195 0.18 11.08 6.10
N GLU A 196 -0.21 11.66 7.24
CA GLU A 196 0.29 12.96 7.71
C GLU A 196 1.81 12.96 7.89
N SER A 197 2.35 11.94 8.57
CA SER A 197 3.80 11.81 8.78
C SER A 197 4.57 11.64 7.47
N ILE A 198 4.04 10.84 6.54
CA ILE A 198 4.65 10.64 5.22
C ILE A 198 4.56 11.92 4.39
N ALA A 199 3.45 12.66 4.45
CA ALA A 199 3.28 13.93 3.73
C ALA A 199 4.31 14.98 4.16
N GLN A 200 4.68 15.01 5.45
CA GLN A 200 5.67 15.92 5.98
C GLN A 200 7.11 15.55 5.57
N ASN A 201 7.41 14.26 5.38
CA ASN A 201 8.75 13.76 5.04
C ASN A 201 8.69 12.72 3.90
N PRO A 202 8.22 13.10 2.71
CA PRO A 202 7.91 12.14 1.65
C PRO A 202 9.16 11.45 1.12
N ASP A 203 10.32 12.12 1.10
CA ASP A 203 11.58 11.53 0.63
C ASP A 203 12.05 10.33 1.48
N GLN A 204 11.54 10.23 2.71
CA GLN A 204 11.88 9.21 3.69
C GLN A 204 10.97 7.98 3.67
N TRP A 205 9.90 7.97 2.88
CA TRP A 205 9.05 6.79 2.73
C TRP A 205 9.61 5.81 1.69
N LEU A 206 9.39 4.50 1.91
CA LEU A 206 9.86 3.43 1.04
C LEU A 206 9.00 3.30 -0.24
N TRP A 207 9.16 4.25 -1.16
CA TRP A 207 8.42 4.33 -2.43
C TRP A 207 8.56 3.13 -3.38
N GLN A 208 9.51 2.23 -3.14
CA GLN A 208 9.76 1.06 -3.98
C GLN A 208 8.62 0.04 -3.92
N HIS A 209 7.86 0.00 -2.83
CA HIS A 209 6.68 -0.85 -2.74
C HIS A 209 5.50 -0.20 -3.48
N ASN A 210 4.84 -0.97 -4.35
CA ASN A 210 3.59 -0.52 -4.97
C ASN A 210 2.47 -0.54 -3.93
N ARG A 211 2.29 0.57 -3.18
CA ARG A 211 1.24 0.74 -2.17
C ARG A 211 -0.16 0.50 -2.73
N TRP A 212 -0.41 1.04 -3.92
CA TRP A 212 -1.73 1.00 -4.56
C TRP A 212 -1.95 -0.23 -5.42
N LYS A 213 -1.10 -1.26 -5.28
CA LYS A 213 -1.24 -2.53 -6.00
C LYS A 213 -2.66 -3.06 -5.84
N GLN A 214 -3.34 -3.21 -6.96
CA GLN A 214 -4.67 -3.84 -7.01
C GLN A 214 -4.58 -5.33 -7.31
N GLU A 215 -5.64 -6.05 -6.96
CA GLU A 215 -5.76 -7.46 -7.32
C GLU A 215 -6.08 -7.55 -8.81
N THR A 216 -5.20 -8.20 -9.57
CA THR A 216 -5.45 -8.45 -10.99
C THR A 216 -5.98 -9.87 -11.16
N PRO A 217 -7.09 -10.07 -11.88
CA PRO A 217 -7.69 -11.39 -12.03
C PRO A 217 -6.76 -12.43 -12.66
N SER A 218 -6.92 -13.67 -12.20
CA SER A 218 -6.10 -14.82 -12.63
C SER A 218 -6.39 -15.27 -14.06
N ASN A 219 -7.58 -14.98 -14.60
CA ASN A 219 -7.95 -15.27 -15.99
C ASN A 219 -7.36 -14.25 -16.98
N VAL A 220 -6.75 -13.14 -16.55
CA VAL A 220 -6.06 -12.21 -17.47
C VAL A 220 -4.63 -12.69 -17.75
N TYR A 221 -4.14 -12.58 -19.00
CA TYR A 221 -2.74 -12.90 -19.30
C TYR A 221 -1.77 -12.01 -18.51
N TYR A 222 -0.67 -12.58 -18.02
CA TYR A 222 0.28 -11.88 -17.13
C TYR A 222 0.73 -10.51 -17.65
N ARG A 223 1.01 -10.40 -18.96
CA ARG A 223 1.43 -9.12 -19.58
C ARG A 223 0.40 -8.00 -19.46
N PHE A 224 -0.89 -8.32 -19.28
CA PHE A 224 -1.99 -7.37 -19.14
C PHE A 224 -2.46 -7.19 -17.68
N ARG A 225 -1.83 -7.88 -16.73
CA ARG A 225 -2.06 -7.67 -15.29
C ARG A 225 -1.32 -6.41 -14.83
N LYS A 226 -1.82 -5.26 -15.25
CA LYS A 226 -1.21 -3.94 -15.04
C LYS A 226 -2.18 -3.04 -14.26
N ASP A 227 -1.60 -2.09 -13.55
CA ASP A 227 -2.29 -1.15 -12.67
C ASP A 227 -1.35 0.03 -12.40
N PRO A 228 -1.80 1.30 -12.55
CA PRO A 228 -3.08 1.73 -13.12
C PRO A 228 -3.22 1.52 -14.64
N ILE A 229 -4.47 1.53 -15.12
CA ILE A 229 -4.84 1.39 -16.55
C ILE A 229 -5.49 2.70 -17.05
N LEU A 230 -5.04 3.18 -18.21
CA LEU A 230 -5.66 4.28 -18.93
C LEU A 230 -6.55 3.75 -20.07
N ILE A 231 -7.74 4.30 -20.20
CA ILE A 231 -8.66 4.06 -21.33
C ILE A 231 -8.93 5.40 -21.99
N ILE A 232 -8.77 5.48 -23.31
CA ILE A 232 -9.00 6.69 -24.09
C ILE A 232 -10.12 6.39 -25.09
N ILE A 233 -11.23 7.13 -24.97
CA ILE A 233 -12.38 7.06 -25.86
C ILE A 233 -12.53 8.38 -26.61
N ASP A 234 -13.22 8.36 -27.75
CA ASP A 234 -13.51 9.54 -28.59
C ASP A 234 -14.94 9.61 -29.11
N ASN A 235 -15.74 8.55 -28.96
CA ASN A 235 -17.11 8.50 -29.44
C ASN A 235 -18.06 7.81 -28.45
N GLU A 236 -19.37 8.01 -28.68
CA GLU A 236 -20.43 7.51 -27.81
C GLU A 236 -20.60 5.98 -27.87
N ASP A 237 -20.34 5.36 -29.03
CA ASP A 237 -20.46 3.90 -29.21
C ASP A 237 -19.52 3.13 -28.27
N GLN A 238 -18.37 3.70 -27.90
CA GLN A 238 -17.43 3.08 -26.97
C GLN A 238 -17.95 3.03 -25.52
N LEU A 239 -18.91 3.89 -25.14
CA LEU A 239 -19.42 3.94 -23.77
C LEU A 239 -20.07 2.61 -23.34
N ARG A 240 -20.75 1.92 -24.26
CA ARG A 240 -21.42 0.64 -23.99
C ARG A 240 -20.44 -0.50 -23.65
N HIS A 241 -19.15 -0.32 -23.97
CA HIS A 241 -18.10 -1.32 -23.74
C HIS A 241 -17.29 -1.05 -22.46
N LEU A 242 -17.49 0.09 -21.79
CA LEU A 242 -16.74 0.47 -20.59
C LEU A 242 -16.92 -0.54 -19.44
N GLN A 243 -18.13 -1.11 -19.31
CA GLN A 243 -18.40 -2.11 -18.29
C GLN A 243 -17.53 -3.36 -18.44
N THR A 244 -17.15 -3.72 -19.68
CA THR A 244 -16.26 -4.86 -19.95
C THR A 244 -14.88 -4.65 -19.34
N PHE A 245 -14.36 -3.42 -19.27
CA PHE A 245 -13.11 -3.16 -18.56
C PHE A 245 -13.22 -3.44 -17.06
N ARG A 246 -14.36 -3.12 -16.44
CA ARG A 246 -14.58 -3.41 -15.01
C ARG A 246 -14.77 -4.91 -14.76
N GLU A 247 -15.42 -5.63 -15.67
CA GLU A 247 -15.51 -7.10 -15.62
C GLU A 247 -14.13 -7.75 -15.71
N ILE A 248 -13.28 -7.26 -16.61
CA ILE A 248 -11.91 -7.76 -16.79
C ILE A 248 -11.00 -7.30 -15.63
N TYR A 249 -11.21 -6.11 -15.08
CA TYR A 249 -10.34 -5.49 -14.08
C TYR A 249 -11.14 -4.94 -12.89
N PRO A 250 -11.73 -5.81 -12.05
CA PRO A 250 -12.70 -5.41 -11.03
C PRO A 250 -12.10 -4.45 -10.00
N ARG A 251 -10.87 -4.68 -9.55
CA ARG A 251 -10.21 -3.89 -8.51
C ARG A 251 -9.20 -2.86 -9.02
N VAL A 252 -8.83 -2.88 -10.30
CA VAL A 252 -7.81 -1.99 -10.86
C VAL A 252 -8.29 -0.53 -10.85
N LEU A 253 -7.35 0.40 -10.64
CA LEU A 253 -7.62 1.83 -10.84
C LEU A 253 -7.71 2.12 -12.34
N LEU A 254 -8.93 2.36 -12.80
CA LEU A 254 -9.20 2.78 -14.18
C LEU A 254 -9.20 4.30 -14.26
N THR A 255 -8.44 4.85 -15.20
CA THR A 255 -8.52 6.25 -15.59
C THR A 255 -9.10 6.33 -17.00
N LEU A 256 -10.14 7.13 -17.19
CA LEU A 256 -10.84 7.31 -18.45
C LEU A 256 -10.63 8.74 -18.98
N LEU A 257 -9.94 8.86 -20.10
CA LEU A 257 -9.90 10.07 -20.90
C LEU A 257 -11.08 10.08 -21.86
N ALA A 258 -11.97 11.06 -21.72
CA ALA A 258 -13.17 11.18 -22.53
C ALA A 258 -13.41 12.62 -23.02
N PRO A 259 -14.01 12.82 -24.21
CA PRO A 259 -14.47 14.11 -24.65
C PRO A 259 -15.40 14.75 -23.61
N LYS A 260 -15.24 16.05 -23.35
CA LYS A 260 -16.02 16.77 -22.33
C LYS A 260 -17.54 16.57 -22.47
N HIS A 261 -18.05 16.44 -23.69
CA HIS A 261 -19.48 16.26 -23.97
C HIS A 261 -20.02 14.85 -23.64
N LEU A 262 -19.15 13.86 -23.39
CA LEU A 262 -19.55 12.49 -23.06
C LEU A 262 -19.54 12.21 -21.54
N ILE A 263 -18.96 13.09 -20.72
CA ILE A 263 -18.76 12.83 -19.28
C ILE A 263 -20.05 12.51 -18.55
N SER A 264 -21.14 13.25 -18.81
CA SER A 264 -22.43 13.01 -18.13
C SER A 264 -23.07 11.67 -18.48
N LYS A 265 -22.60 10.99 -19.53
CA LYS A 265 -23.10 9.68 -19.98
C LYS A 265 -22.27 8.52 -19.42
N ILE A 266 -21.13 8.80 -18.77
CA ILE A 266 -20.24 7.77 -18.24
C ILE A 266 -20.78 7.27 -16.89
N HIS A 267 -21.10 5.99 -16.84
CA HIS A 267 -21.55 5.29 -15.64
C HIS A 267 -20.57 4.15 -15.33
N LEU A 268 -19.43 4.48 -14.73
CA LEU A 268 -18.42 3.50 -14.33
C LEU A 268 -17.93 3.80 -12.91
N SER A 269 -18.14 2.86 -11.98
CA SER A 269 -17.69 3.02 -10.59
C SER A 269 -16.16 2.97 -10.47
N ASP A 270 -15.63 3.53 -9.39
CA ASP A 270 -14.19 3.48 -9.03
C ASP A 270 -13.25 3.86 -10.18
N THR A 271 -13.61 4.91 -10.92
CA THR A 271 -12.91 5.35 -12.13
C THR A 271 -12.58 6.84 -12.03
N GLU A 272 -11.32 7.20 -12.31
CA GLU A 272 -10.90 8.59 -12.48
C GLU A 272 -11.30 9.05 -13.89
N ILE A 273 -12.09 10.11 -14.02
CA ILE A 273 -12.52 10.64 -15.33
C ILE A 273 -11.80 11.95 -15.61
N ILE A 274 -11.07 12.00 -16.72
CA ILE A 274 -10.34 13.19 -17.17
C ILE A 274 -10.98 13.71 -18.47
N PRO A 275 -11.63 14.90 -18.48
CA PRO A 275 -12.12 15.52 -19.69
C PRO A 275 -11.00 15.91 -20.63
N TYR A 276 -11.25 15.80 -21.94
CA TYR A 276 -10.46 16.51 -22.95
C TYR A 276 -11.36 17.21 -23.98
N ARG A 277 -10.83 18.26 -24.63
CA ARG A 277 -11.52 19.09 -25.63
C ARG A 277 -10.99 18.87 -27.04
N ASN A 278 -9.74 18.46 -27.17
CA ASN A 278 -9.09 18.19 -28.46
C ASN A 278 -8.09 17.02 -28.33
N PRO A 279 -7.71 16.36 -29.44
CA PRO A 279 -6.83 15.19 -29.40
C PRO A 279 -5.44 15.43 -28.79
N LYS A 280 -4.95 16.67 -28.68
CA LYS A 280 -3.64 16.93 -28.04
C LYS A 280 -3.71 16.79 -26.52
N GLU A 281 -4.88 17.07 -25.93
CA GLU A 281 -5.11 16.93 -24.49
C GLU A 281 -5.15 15.46 -24.03
N THR A 282 -5.21 14.48 -24.95
CA THR A 282 -5.08 13.06 -24.61
C THR A 282 -3.63 12.62 -24.39
N LEU A 283 -2.65 13.50 -24.63
CA LEU A 283 -1.23 13.21 -24.50
C LEU A 283 -0.71 13.68 -23.14
N LEU A 284 -1.21 13.06 -22.06
CA LEU A 284 -0.86 13.44 -20.69
C LEU A 284 0.61 13.15 -20.37
N ALA A 285 1.30 14.08 -19.68
CA ALA A 285 2.62 13.84 -19.10
C ALA A 285 2.51 13.08 -17.76
N ASP A 286 1.91 11.88 -17.79
CA ASP A 286 1.64 11.05 -16.63
C ASP A 286 2.33 9.68 -16.75
N TYR A 287 3.16 9.34 -15.77
CA TYR A 287 4.00 8.12 -15.72
C TYR A 287 3.38 7.01 -14.85
N ARG A 288 2.12 7.17 -14.42
CA ARG A 288 1.42 6.16 -13.64
C ARG A 288 0.97 4.99 -14.52
N PHE A 289 0.49 5.25 -15.72
CA PHE A 289 -0.15 4.23 -16.56
C PHE A 289 0.83 3.18 -17.06
N LYS A 290 0.54 1.91 -16.73
CA LYS A 290 1.36 0.74 -17.13
C LYS A 290 0.77 -0.01 -18.32
N LEU A 291 -0.51 0.19 -18.59
CA LEU A 291 -1.26 -0.31 -19.74
C LEU A 291 -2.22 0.78 -20.21
N VAL A 292 -2.24 1.02 -21.52
CA VAL A 292 -3.11 2.03 -22.14
C VAL A 292 -3.97 1.37 -23.21
N TYR A 293 -5.27 1.60 -23.16
CA TYR A 293 -6.22 1.25 -24.22
C TYR A 293 -6.54 2.50 -25.03
N ASP A 294 -6.07 2.53 -26.27
CA ASP A 294 -6.34 3.59 -27.23
C ASP A 294 -7.49 3.17 -28.15
N LEU A 295 -8.72 3.56 -27.82
CA LEU A 295 -9.89 3.25 -28.64
C LEU A 295 -10.09 4.27 -29.78
N THR A 296 -9.27 5.32 -29.83
CA THR A 296 -9.34 6.40 -30.85
C THR A 296 -8.58 6.07 -32.14
N ASN A 297 -7.74 5.02 -32.11
CA ASN A 297 -6.81 4.66 -33.18
C ASN A 297 -5.81 5.76 -33.58
N SER A 298 -5.47 6.66 -32.64
CA SER A 298 -4.52 7.73 -32.90
C SER A 298 -3.07 7.22 -32.92
N SER A 299 -2.36 7.47 -34.02
CA SER A 299 -0.94 7.11 -34.14
C SER A 299 -0.03 7.84 -33.13
N SER A 300 -0.46 9.00 -32.62
CA SER A 300 0.32 9.78 -31.65
C SER A 300 0.29 9.20 -30.24
N ILE A 301 -0.82 8.56 -29.84
CA ILE A 301 -1.03 8.04 -28.48
C ILE A 301 -0.08 6.89 -28.20
N SER A 302 0.03 5.92 -29.12
CA SER A 302 0.95 4.79 -28.99
C SER A 302 2.40 5.25 -28.82
N LYS A 303 2.84 6.21 -29.65
CA LYS A 303 4.19 6.79 -29.57
C LYS A 303 4.43 7.57 -28.27
N HIS A 304 3.43 8.31 -27.80
CA HIS A 304 3.51 9.13 -26.59
C HIS A 304 3.64 8.26 -25.34
N TYR A 305 2.66 7.40 -25.06
CA TYR A 305 2.65 6.60 -23.85
C TYR A 305 3.72 5.49 -23.85
N GLY A 306 4.10 4.97 -25.02
CA GLY A 306 5.21 4.03 -25.15
C GLY A 306 6.59 4.64 -24.82
N ARG A 307 6.74 5.97 -24.85
CA ARG A 307 7.95 6.68 -24.38
C ARG A 307 7.93 7.01 -22.89
N LEU A 308 6.76 6.93 -22.26
CA LEU A 308 6.58 7.15 -20.83
C LEU A 308 6.77 5.82 -20.09
N SER A 309 5.78 5.42 -19.31
CA SER A 309 5.83 4.24 -18.45
C SER A 309 4.98 3.06 -18.94
N ALA A 310 4.26 3.20 -20.05
CA ALA A 310 3.37 2.16 -20.52
C ALA A 310 4.19 0.98 -21.05
N PHE A 311 3.92 -0.23 -20.53
CA PHE A 311 4.51 -1.45 -21.06
C PHE A 311 3.81 -1.88 -22.36
N GLU A 312 2.53 -1.59 -22.46
CA GLU A 312 1.67 -1.96 -23.58
C GLU A 312 0.72 -0.80 -23.89
N VAL A 313 0.57 -0.49 -25.18
CA VAL A 313 -0.48 0.42 -25.68
C VAL A 313 -1.30 -0.35 -26.70
N LEU A 314 -2.55 -0.67 -26.35
CA LEU A 314 -3.44 -1.50 -27.12
C LEU A 314 -4.45 -0.63 -27.87
N ASN A 315 -4.28 -0.53 -29.19
CA ASN A 315 -5.28 0.04 -30.08
C ASN A 315 -6.16 -1.08 -30.68
N ILE A 316 -7.22 -0.71 -31.40
CA ILE A 316 -8.18 -1.68 -31.97
C ILE A 316 -7.48 -2.68 -32.91
N PRO A 317 -6.60 -2.28 -33.85
CA PRO A 317 -5.86 -3.22 -34.68
C PRO A 317 -4.99 -4.22 -33.90
N ILE A 318 -4.33 -3.77 -32.83
CA ILE A 318 -3.55 -4.64 -31.94
C ILE A 318 -4.48 -5.64 -31.25
N LEU A 319 -5.61 -5.19 -30.71
CA LEU A 319 -6.59 -6.07 -30.07
C LEU A 319 -7.12 -7.13 -31.05
N GLN A 320 -7.45 -6.77 -32.29
CA GLN A 320 -7.86 -7.70 -33.36
C GLN A 320 -6.79 -8.76 -33.64
N LYS A 321 -5.54 -8.33 -33.76
CA LYS A 321 -4.41 -9.25 -33.95
C LYS A 321 -4.25 -10.20 -32.76
N LEU A 322 -4.45 -9.71 -31.54
CA LEU A 322 -4.34 -10.53 -30.32
C LEU A 322 -5.48 -11.53 -30.16
N ALA A 323 -6.68 -11.17 -30.58
CA ALA A 323 -7.86 -12.03 -30.51
C ALA A 323 -7.91 -13.11 -31.61
N ASN A 324 -7.02 -13.03 -32.61
CA ASN A 324 -7.04 -13.90 -33.81
C ASN A 324 -8.40 -13.93 -34.54
N GLN A 325 -9.21 -12.87 -34.43
CA GLN A 325 -10.55 -12.79 -35.03
C GLN A 325 -10.89 -11.35 -35.46
N PRO A 326 -11.60 -11.16 -36.59
CA PRO A 326 -12.13 -9.87 -37.02
C PRO A 326 -13.50 -9.59 -36.38
N THR A 327 -13.62 -9.69 -35.05
CA THR A 327 -14.90 -9.38 -34.38
C THR A 327 -15.19 -7.88 -34.44
N HIS A 328 -16.43 -7.51 -34.75
CA HIS A 328 -16.87 -6.10 -34.72
C HIS A 328 -17.29 -5.63 -33.32
N ASP A 329 -17.56 -6.55 -32.38
CA ASP A 329 -17.87 -6.20 -31.00
C ASP A 329 -16.60 -6.00 -30.17
N LEU A 330 -16.45 -4.81 -29.58
CA LEU A 330 -15.27 -4.44 -28.79
C LEU A 330 -15.19 -5.22 -27.47
N SER A 331 -16.33 -5.55 -26.86
CA SER A 331 -16.36 -6.29 -25.59
C SER A 331 -15.85 -7.72 -25.75
N GLU A 332 -16.31 -8.44 -26.77
CA GLU A 332 -15.77 -9.74 -27.15
C GLU A 332 -14.29 -9.65 -27.51
N LEU A 333 -13.93 -8.63 -28.29
CA LEU A 333 -12.56 -8.43 -28.72
C LEU A 333 -11.60 -8.26 -27.54
N LEU A 334 -11.97 -7.40 -26.58
CA LEU A 334 -11.21 -7.20 -25.34
C LEU A 334 -11.04 -8.52 -24.60
N LYS A 335 -12.15 -9.24 -24.33
CA LYS A 335 -12.11 -10.52 -23.61
C LYS A 335 -11.21 -11.54 -24.30
N LYS A 336 -11.34 -11.73 -25.62
CA LYS A 336 -10.50 -12.66 -26.40
C LYS A 336 -9.03 -12.25 -26.45
N ALA A 337 -8.74 -10.95 -26.53
CA ALA A 337 -7.38 -10.43 -26.63
C ALA A 337 -6.60 -10.53 -25.30
N VAL A 338 -7.25 -10.30 -24.16
CA VAL A 338 -6.54 -10.17 -22.86
C VAL A 338 -6.86 -11.24 -21.84
N CYS A 339 -7.96 -11.97 -21.96
CA CYS A 339 -8.31 -13.06 -21.08
C CYS A 339 -7.86 -14.42 -21.66
N ARG A 340 -7.52 -15.33 -20.75
CA ARG A 340 -7.38 -16.75 -21.02
C ARG A 340 -8.79 -17.32 -21.26
N ALA A 341 -8.89 -18.26 -22.19
CA ALA A 341 -10.10 -19.06 -22.30
C ALA A 341 -10.39 -19.71 -20.93
N PRO A 342 -11.67 -19.78 -20.51
CA PRO A 342 -12.06 -20.39 -19.24
C PRO A 342 -11.58 -21.83 -19.10
#